data_AF-A0A2V6PR82-F1
#
_entry.id   AF-A0A2V6PR82-F1
#
_cell.length_a   1.000
_cell.length_b   1.000
_cell.length_c   1.000
_cell.angle_alpha   90.00
_cell.angle_beta   90.00
_cell.angle_gamma   90.00
#
_symmetry.space_group_name_H-M   'P 1'
#
loop_
_entity.id
_entity.type
_entity.pdbx_description
1 polymer ?
#
loop_
_entity_poly.entity_id
_entity_poly.type
_entity_poly.pdbx_seq_one_letter_code
_entity_poly.pdbx_strand_id
1 'polypeptide(L)'
;MATAEHKHPNYMNIFWWLAILTVVELAVIFMGFSKITVGVLLCALALAKAALVAMYFMHLRFEVRTLGLIAVTPLAIATLLIFLLLPDGFAVAHKTQGAKAPVAAPAKH
;
A
#
# COMPACT_ATOMS: atom_id res chain seq x y z
N MET A 1 10.85 37.95 -29.51
CA MET A 1 10.51 36.54 -29.30
C MET A 1 10.38 36.32 -27.79
N ALA A 2 9.18 36.47 -27.23
CA ALA A 2 8.96 36.25 -25.80
C ALA A 2 8.84 34.75 -25.56
N THR A 3 9.83 34.16 -24.87
CA THR A 3 9.78 32.79 -24.38
C THR A 3 8.67 32.70 -23.33
N ALA A 4 7.57 32.06 -23.67
CA ALA A 4 6.55 31.69 -22.71
C ALA A 4 7.18 30.71 -21.71
N GLU A 5 7.43 31.18 -20.49
CA GLU A 5 7.84 30.34 -19.38
C GLU A 5 6.68 29.39 -19.06
N HIS A 6 6.75 28.19 -19.64
CA HIS A 6 5.77 27.14 -19.39
C HIS A 6 5.90 26.74 -17.91
N LYS A 7 5.02 27.29 -17.07
CA LYS A 7 4.86 26.91 -15.67
C LYS A 7 4.41 25.45 -15.62
N HIS A 8 5.37 24.53 -15.68
CA HIS A 8 5.12 23.10 -15.59
C HIS A 8 4.28 22.85 -14.33
N PRO A 9 3.13 22.16 -14.44
CA PRO A 9 2.39 21.76 -13.25
C PRO A 9 3.36 20.98 -12.37
N ASN A 10 3.37 21.28 -11.07
CA ASN A 10 4.48 20.90 -10.19
C ASN A 10 4.42 19.41 -9.78
N TYR A 11 4.30 18.50 -10.76
CA TYR A 11 4.25 17.04 -10.61
C TYR A 11 5.46 16.50 -9.84
N MET A 12 6.60 17.17 -9.97
CA MET A 12 7.83 16.83 -9.24
C MET A 12 7.67 16.99 -7.73
N ASN A 13 6.96 18.02 -7.26
CA ASN A 13 6.67 18.19 -5.83
C ASN A 13 5.81 17.05 -5.27
N ILE A 14 4.80 16.59 -6.03
CA ILE A 14 3.92 15.49 -5.60
C ILE A 14 4.69 14.18 -5.57
N PHE A 15 5.54 13.93 -6.58
CA PHE A 15 6.43 12.77 -6.58
C PHE A 15 7.29 12.72 -5.32
N TRP A 16 7.93 13.84 -4.95
CA TRP A 16 8.72 13.91 -3.72
C TRP A 16 7.89 13.66 -2.47
N TRP A 17 6.68 14.20 -2.39
CA TRP A 17 5.80 13.96 -1.25
C TRP A 17 5.39 12.48 -1.12
N LEU A 18 5.04 11.84 -2.25
CA LEU A 18 4.75 10.41 -2.30
C LEU A 18 5.99 9.59 -1.91
N ALA A 19 7.17 9.94 -2.41
CA ALA A 19 8.42 9.27 -2.08
C ALA A 19 8.73 9.35 -0.58
N ILE A 20 8.57 10.52 0.04
CA ILE A 20 8.72 10.70 1.49
C ILE A 20 7.74 9.80 2.25
N LEU A 21 6.47 9.77 1.85
CA LEU A 21 5.48 8.90 2.47
C LEU A 21 5.86 7.40 2.37
N THR A 22 6.57 7.00 1.32
CA THR A 22 7.07 5.61 1.17
C THR A 22 8.28 5.34 2.06
N VAL A 23 9.21 6.29 2.17
CA VAL A 23 10.34 6.19 3.10
C VAL A 23 9.85 6.08 4.55
N VAL A 24 8.81 6.84 4.91
CA VAL A 24 8.16 6.75 6.23
C VAL A 24 7.56 5.36 6.45
N GLU A 25 6.88 4.76 5.46
CA GLU A 25 6.38 3.39 5.58
C GLU A 25 7.50 2.39 5.87
N LEU A 26 8.63 2.50 5.16
CA LEU A 26 9.78 1.62 5.40
C LEU A 26 10.32 1.81 6.82
N ALA A 27 10.49 3.06 7.26
CA ALA A 27 10.95 3.35 8.62
C ALA A 27 10.02 2.72 9.68
N VAL A 28 8.71 2.81 9.48
CA VAL A 28 7.70 2.20 10.36
C VAL A 28 7.85 0.69 10.44
N ILE A 29 8.12 0.03 9.31
CA ILE A 29 8.33 -1.42 9.26
C ILE A 29 9.62 -1.81 10.01
N PHE A 30 10.70 -1.05 9.83
CA PHE A 30 11.98 -1.33 10.48
C PHE A 30 12.02 -1.01 11.98
N MET A 31 11.08 -0.20 12.48
CA MET A 31 11.04 0.20 13.89
C MET A 31 10.57 -0.93 14.84
N GLY A 32 10.15 -2.09 14.33
CA GLY A 32 9.85 -3.27 15.15
C GLY A 32 8.55 -3.19 15.96
N PHE A 33 7.56 -2.38 15.52
CA PHE A 33 6.26 -2.29 16.18
C PHE A 33 5.46 -3.60 16.12
N SER A 34 4.40 -3.70 16.93
CA SER A 34 3.46 -4.82 16.87
C SER A 34 2.85 -4.94 15.47
N LYS A 35 2.63 -6.17 15.00
CA LYS A 35 2.11 -6.46 13.64
C LYS A 35 0.81 -5.71 13.33
N ILE A 36 -0.07 -5.57 14.33
CA ILE A 36 -1.35 -4.85 14.18
C ILE A 36 -1.08 -3.35 14.04
N THR A 37 -0.22 -2.79 14.88
CA THR A 37 0.15 -1.36 14.82
C THR A 37 0.79 -1.01 13.47
N VAL A 38 1.71 -1.83 12.98
CA VAL A 38 2.33 -1.66 11.65
C VAL A 38 1.26 -1.71 10.56
N GLY A 39 0.37 -2.71 10.59
CA GLY A 39 -0.71 -2.85 9.60
C GLY A 39 -1.63 -1.63 9.55
N VAL A 40 -2.07 -1.13 10.70
CA VAL A 40 -2.92 0.08 10.77
C VAL A 40 -2.19 1.30 10.22
N LEU A 41 -0.91 1.48 10.56
CA LEU A 41 -0.13 2.65 10.13
C LEU A 41 0.18 2.61 8.63
N LEU A 42 0.50 1.44 8.08
CA LEU A 42 0.66 1.25 6.63
C LEU A 42 -0.65 1.52 5.88
N CYS A 43 -1.79 1.03 6.38
CA CYS A 43 -3.09 1.35 5.78
C CYS A 43 -3.37 2.86 5.80
N ALA A 44 -3.08 3.56 6.90
CA ALA A 44 -3.25 5.00 6.98
C ALA A 44 -2.33 5.75 6.00
N LEU A 45 -1.07 5.33 5.87
CA LEU A 45 -0.12 5.92 4.93
C LEU A 45 -0.49 5.66 3.46
N ALA A 46 -1.04 4.49 3.15
CA ALA A 46 -1.57 4.17 1.83
C ALA A 46 -2.79 5.05 1.48
N LEU A 47 -3.72 5.24 2.42
CA LEU A 47 -4.86 6.15 2.24
C LEU A 47 -4.41 7.60 2.07
N ALA A 48 -3.40 8.05 2.82
CA ALA A 48 -2.84 9.39 2.69
C ALA A 48 -2.25 9.62 1.28
N LYS A 49 -1.52 8.64 0.72
CA LYS A 49 -1.03 8.69 -0.67
C LYS A 49 -2.19 8.81 -1.65
N ALA A 50 -3.23 7.99 -1.50
CA ALA A 50 -4.41 8.03 -2.37
C ALA A 50 -5.14 9.38 -2.30
N ALA A 51 -5.30 9.94 -1.09
CA ALA A 51 -5.91 11.25 -0.90
C ALA A 51 -5.06 12.37 -1.53
N LEU A 52 -3.74 12.27 -1.46
CA LEU A 52 -2.85 13.25 -2.10
C LEU A 52 -2.89 13.16 -3.62
N VAL A 53 -2.94 11.94 -4.15
CA VAL A 53 -3.14 11.72 -5.58
C VAL A 53 -4.50 12.29 -6.01
N ALA A 54 -5.57 12.06 -5.25
CA ALA A 54 -6.88 12.63 -5.53
C ALA A 54 -6.86 14.16 -5.49
N MET A 55 -6.34 14.77 -4.44
CA MET A 55 -6.31 16.23 -4.30
C MET A 55 -5.44 16.92 -5.36
N TYR A 56 -4.31 16.34 -5.79
CA TYR A 56 -3.40 16.99 -6.73
C TYR A 56 -3.60 16.60 -8.19
N PHE A 57 -4.01 15.35 -8.49
CA PHE A 57 -4.29 14.91 -9.86
C PHE A 57 -5.77 15.08 -10.26
N MET A 58 -6.72 15.13 -9.31
CA MET A 58 -8.15 15.32 -9.65
C MET A 58 -8.64 16.77 -9.58
N HIS A 59 -7.90 17.71 -8.96
CA HIS A 59 -8.44 19.05 -8.70
C HIS A 59 -8.31 20.05 -9.87
N LEU A 60 -8.19 19.64 -11.14
CA LEU A 60 -8.60 20.52 -12.26
C LEU A 60 -9.08 19.74 -13.50
N ARG A 61 -10.39 19.49 -13.55
CA ARG A 61 -11.31 19.94 -14.62
C ARG A 61 -11.14 19.46 -16.08
N PHE A 62 -10.21 18.59 -16.47
CA PHE A 62 -10.26 17.98 -17.82
C PHE A 62 -9.99 16.47 -17.76
N GLU A 63 -11.02 15.67 -18.06
CA GLU A 63 -10.94 14.21 -18.26
C GLU A 63 -10.72 13.33 -17.01
N VAL A 64 -11.38 13.68 -15.90
CA VAL A 64 -11.39 12.97 -14.59
C VAL A 64 -11.65 11.46 -14.65
N ARG A 65 -12.35 10.95 -15.68
CA ARG A 65 -12.66 9.53 -15.78
C ARG A 65 -11.43 8.70 -16.14
N THR A 66 -10.59 9.17 -17.06
CA THR A 66 -9.49 8.35 -17.60
C THR A 66 -8.35 8.25 -16.59
N LEU A 67 -7.95 9.38 -15.99
CA LEU A 67 -6.92 9.40 -14.94
C LEU A 67 -7.41 8.71 -13.65
N GLY A 68 -8.68 8.90 -13.29
CA GLY A 68 -9.32 8.18 -12.19
C GLY A 68 -9.36 6.68 -12.44
N LEU A 69 -9.72 6.23 -13.65
CA LEU A 69 -9.70 4.82 -14.03
C LEU A 69 -8.30 4.22 -13.90
N ILE A 70 -7.27 4.90 -14.41
CA ILE A 70 -5.88 4.41 -14.31
C ILE A 70 -5.43 4.27 -12.85
N ALA A 71 -5.86 5.15 -11.95
CA ALA A 71 -5.56 5.04 -10.51
C ALA A 71 -6.43 3.96 -9.81
N VAL A 72 -7.68 3.78 -10.23
CA VAL A 72 -8.61 2.79 -9.66
C VAL A 72 -8.29 1.37 -10.13
N THR A 73 -7.81 1.17 -11.36
CA THR A 73 -7.45 -0.15 -11.90
C THR A 73 -6.48 -0.92 -10.98
N PRO A 74 -5.31 -0.40 -10.59
CA PRO A 74 -4.41 -1.10 -9.69
C PRO A 74 -5.02 -1.29 -8.30
N LEU A 75 -5.87 -0.37 -7.83
CA LEU A 75 -6.55 -0.49 -6.54
C LEU A 75 -7.60 -1.61 -6.54
N ALA A 76 -8.35 -1.76 -7.63
CA ALA A 76 -9.31 -2.83 -7.83
C ALA A 76 -8.61 -4.19 -7.93
N ILE A 77 -7.49 -4.26 -8.66
CA ILE A 77 -6.66 -5.48 -8.75
C ILE A 77 -6.10 -5.86 -7.37
N ALA A 78 -5.55 -4.89 -6.62
CA ALA A 78 -5.06 -5.13 -5.26
C ALA A 78 -6.16 -5.62 -4.32
N THR A 79 -7.36 -5.04 -4.42
CA THR A 79 -8.53 -5.48 -3.62
C THR A 79 -8.93 -6.91 -3.97
N LEU A 80 -9.03 -7.25 -5.25
CA LEU A 80 -9.32 -8.62 -5.70
C LEU A 80 -8.25 -9.61 -5.23
N LEU A 81 -6.97 -9.23 -5.31
CA LEU A 81 -5.85 -10.05 -4.82
C LEU A 81 -5.95 -10.31 -3.31
N ILE A 82 -6.33 -9.30 -2.51
CA ILE A 82 -6.56 -9.50 -1.08
C ILE A 82 -7.68 -10.52 -0.86
N PHE A 83 -8.83 -10.38 -1.54
CA PHE A 83 -9.95 -11.33 -1.39
C PHE A 83 -9.60 -12.74 -1.82
N LEU A 84 -8.78 -12.90 -2.87
CA LEU A 84 -8.32 -14.21 -3.34
C LEU A 84 -7.30 -14.83 -2.39
N LEU A 85 -6.37 -14.03 -1.86
CA LEU A 85 -5.27 -14.51 -1.02
C LEU A 85 -5.69 -14.73 0.44
N LEU A 86 -6.69 -14.01 0.93
CA LEU A 86 -7.19 -14.15 2.30
C LEU A 86 -7.58 -15.60 2.66
N PRO A 87 -8.42 -16.32 1.89
CA PRO A 87 -8.76 -17.70 2.18
C PRO A 87 -7.55 -18.65 2.10
N ASP A 88 -6.63 -18.44 1.16
CA ASP A 88 -5.38 -19.22 1.09
C ASP A 88 -4.48 -18.98 2.31
N GLY A 89 -4.36 -17.74 2.76
CA GLY A 89 -3.62 -17.36 3.96
C GLY A 89 -4.23 -17.98 5.23
N PHE A 90 -5.55 -17.96 5.37
CA PHE A 90 -6.24 -18.64 6.47
C PHE A 90 -6.09 -20.16 6.40
N ALA A 91 -6.17 -20.76 5.21
CA ALA A 91 -5.96 -22.18 5.01
C ALA A 91 -4.52 -22.62 5.36
N VAL A 92 -3.51 -21.81 4.99
CA VAL A 92 -2.11 -22.00 5.37
C VAL A 92 -1.89 -21.81 6.87
N ALA A 93 -2.49 -20.80 7.50
CA ALA A 93 -2.41 -20.59 8.94
C ALA A 93 -2.98 -21.79 9.72
N HIS A 94 -4.10 -22.34 9.27
CA HIS A 94 -4.71 -23.53 9.86
C HIS A 94 -3.83 -24.79 9.66
N LYS A 95 -3.23 -24.98 8.46
CA LYS A 95 -2.29 -26.09 8.21
C LYS A 95 -1.00 -26.00 9.02
N THR A 96 -0.44 -24.81 9.20
CA THR A 96 0.81 -24.60 9.94
C THR A 96 0.64 -24.78 11.45
N GLN A 97 -0.55 -24.50 12.00
CA GLN A 97 -0.89 -24.87 13.39
C GLN A 97 -0.99 -26.38 13.59
N GLY A 98 -1.55 -27.13 12.63
CA GLY A 98 -1.65 -28.59 12.69
C GLY A 98 -0.30 -29.32 12.53
N ALA A 99 0.65 -28.74 11.79
CA ALA A 99 1.97 -29.35 11.57
C ALA A 99 2.95 -29.18 12.76
N LYS A 100 2.70 -28.24 13.67
CA LYS A 100 3.63 -27.95 14.80
C LYS A 100 3.48 -28.90 16.00
N ALA A 101 2.63 -29.93 15.91
CA ALA A 101 2.17 -30.70 17.08
C ALA A 101 2.69 -32.15 17.29
N PRO A 102 3.76 -32.68 16.66
CA PRO A 102 4.34 -33.93 17.19
C PRO A 102 5.84 -33.94 17.53
N VAL A 103 6.63 -32.87 17.33
CA VAL A 103 8.11 -32.94 17.55
C VAL A 103 8.54 -32.46 18.95
N ALA A 104 7.71 -32.67 19.98
CA ALA A 104 8.02 -32.28 21.37
C ALA A 104 7.97 -33.44 22.37
N ALA A 105 8.13 -34.69 21.91
CA ALA A 105 8.32 -35.83 22.80
C ALA A 105 9.56 -36.62 22.40
N PRO A 106 10.75 -36.35 22.99
CA PRO A 106 11.79 -37.37 23.00
C PRO A 106 11.35 -38.50 23.95
N ALA A 107 11.42 -39.72 23.43
CA ALA A 107 11.06 -40.96 24.11
C ALA A 107 11.85 -41.13 25.41
N LYS A 108 11.17 -41.66 26.43
CA LYS A 108 11.77 -42.21 27.64
C LYS A 108 12.81 -43.26 27.25
N HIS A 109 14.04 -43.12 27.75
CA HIS A 109 14.91 -44.21 28.17
C HIS A 109 15.87 -43.71 29.24
#